data_AF-A0A7J7KAF3-F1
#
_entry.id   AF-A0A7J7KAF3-F1
#
_cell.length_a   1.000
_cell.length_b   1.000
_cell.length_c   1.000
_cell.angle_alpha   90.00
_cell.angle_beta   90.00
_cell.angle_gamma   90.00
#
_symmetry.space_group_name_H-M   'P 1'
#
loop_
_entity.id
_entity.type
_entity.pdbx_description
1 polymer ?
#
loop_
_entity_poly.entity_id
_entity_poly.type
_entity_poly.pdbx_seq_one_letter_code
_entity_poly.pdbx_strand_id
1 'polypeptide(L)'
;MADNPAEPLSKEIEFMNAKSYLLTRSAKTGGNLYDHLSKVLTKVLDERPNDVIDIFEDISKETKRSQFKSDVDTVQDKIDRSTEVALCQIQEKLFKKGDGEEEAEATEEDVDTPLPNLMELAFYFEQAGIGMNREECYRMWLGLKSLVDNHLLQHVRLWGKVLGTEQIIT
;
A
#
# COMPACT_ATOMS: atom_id res chain seq x y z
N MET A 1 -61.08 -7.32 20.59
CA MET A 1 -60.07 -6.25 20.42
C MET A 1 -58.90 -6.64 21.32
N ALA A 2 -57.95 -7.43 20.81
CA ALA A 2 -56.79 -7.85 21.59
C ALA A 2 -55.56 -7.44 20.78
N ASP A 3 -54.83 -6.47 21.33
CA ASP A 3 -53.50 -6.08 20.86
C ASP A 3 -52.57 -7.29 20.93
N ASN A 4 -51.91 -7.58 19.81
CA ASN A 4 -50.95 -8.68 19.70
C ASN A 4 -49.56 -8.19 20.17
N PRO A 5 -48.97 -8.74 21.25
CA PRO A 5 -47.76 -8.21 21.87
C PRO A 5 -46.45 -8.54 21.12
N ALA A 6 -46.50 -9.14 19.92
CA ALA A 6 -45.33 -9.56 19.15
C ALA A 6 -44.82 -8.52 18.13
N GLU A 7 -45.56 -7.43 17.88
CA GLU A 7 -45.14 -6.38 16.94
C GLU A 7 -44.00 -5.44 17.37
N PRO A 8 -43.70 -5.17 18.66
CA PRO A 8 -42.67 -4.18 19.00
C PRO A 8 -41.24 -4.69 18.73
N LEU A 9 -41.00 -6.00 18.88
CA LEU A 9 -39.66 -6.59 18.73
C LEU A 9 -39.19 -6.62 17.27
N SER A 10 -40.10 -6.82 16.31
CA SER A 10 -39.77 -6.79 14.88
C SER A 10 -39.41 -5.39 14.41
N LYS A 11 -40.17 -4.37 14.85
CA LYS A 11 -39.93 -2.96 14.52
C LYS A 11 -38.59 -2.46 15.07
N GLU A 12 -38.18 -2.94 16.26
CA GLU A 12 -36.89 -2.58 16.86
C GLU A 12 -35.69 -3.18 16.11
N ILE A 13 -35.82 -4.42 15.62
CA ILE A 13 -34.81 -5.06 14.77
C ILE A 13 -34.72 -4.36 13.40
N GLU A 14 -35.85 -4.03 12.79
CA GLU A 14 -35.90 -3.23 11.55
C GLU A 14 -35.24 -1.86 11.73
N PHE A 15 -35.49 -1.20 12.86
CA PHE A 15 -34.85 0.07 13.21
C PHE A 15 -33.32 -0.06 13.34
N MET A 16 -32.85 -1.11 14.03
CA MET A 16 -31.41 -1.37 14.17
C MET A 16 -30.75 -1.67 12.82
N ASN A 17 -31.41 -2.43 11.95
CA ASN A 17 -30.92 -2.72 10.61
C ASN A 17 -30.87 -1.48 9.71
N ALA A 18 -31.88 -0.60 9.80
CA ALA A 18 -31.86 0.67 9.08
C ALA A 18 -30.73 1.58 9.57
N LYS A 19 -30.50 1.64 10.89
CA LYS A 19 -29.41 2.43 11.47
C LYS A 19 -28.03 1.90 11.06
N SER A 20 -27.83 0.59 11.08
CA SER A 20 -26.55 -0.01 10.66
C SER A 20 -26.30 0.25 9.17
N TYR A 21 -27.34 0.17 8.33
CA TYR A 21 -27.26 0.53 6.92
C TYR A 21 -26.83 1.99 6.72
N LEU A 22 -27.43 2.96 7.43
CA LEU A 22 -27.07 4.38 7.32
C LEU A 22 -25.66 4.71 7.86
N LEU A 23 -25.15 3.90 8.79
CA LEU A 23 -23.78 3.98 9.31
C LEU A 23 -22.74 3.34 8.39
N THR A 24 -23.15 2.68 7.30
CA THR A 24 -22.24 2.11 6.30
C THR A 24 -21.38 3.20 5.68
N ARG A 25 -20.06 2.99 5.68
CA ARG A 25 -19.07 3.97 5.25
C ARG A 25 -18.87 3.92 3.74
N SER A 26 -18.88 5.08 3.09
CA SER A 26 -18.55 5.19 1.67
C SER A 26 -17.05 5.04 1.46
N ALA A 27 -16.65 4.15 0.53
CA ALA A 27 -15.24 3.97 0.16
C ALA A 27 -14.63 5.20 -0.53
N LYS A 28 -15.45 6.06 -1.15
CA LYS A 28 -14.98 7.23 -1.93
C LYS A 28 -14.80 8.48 -1.08
N THR A 29 -15.73 8.74 -0.17
CA THR A 29 -15.75 9.96 0.66
C THR A 29 -15.33 9.69 2.10
N GLY A 30 -15.25 8.43 2.53
CA GLY A 30 -14.86 8.07 3.89
C GLY A 30 -15.87 8.50 4.97
N GLY A 31 -17.06 8.99 4.60
CA GLY A 31 -18.15 9.34 5.51
C GLY A 31 -19.31 8.35 5.44
N ASN A 32 -20.19 8.39 6.44
CA ASN A 32 -21.46 7.65 6.43
C ASN A 32 -22.65 8.63 6.26
N LEU A 33 -23.84 8.11 5.92
CA LEU A 33 -25.02 8.93 5.67
C LEU A 33 -25.63 9.46 6.98
N TYR A 34 -25.60 8.64 8.03
CA TYR A 34 -26.16 8.97 9.34
C TYR A 34 -25.53 10.25 9.94
N ASP A 35 -24.20 10.33 9.98
CA ASP A 35 -23.46 11.47 10.51
C ASP A 35 -23.65 12.71 9.63
N HIS A 36 -23.74 12.52 8.31
CA HIS A 36 -24.00 13.63 7.37
C HIS A 36 -25.36 14.26 7.64
N LEU A 37 -26.43 13.47 7.67
CA LEU A 37 -27.78 13.95 7.96
C LEU A 37 -27.88 14.56 9.35
N SER A 38 -27.24 13.95 10.36
CA SER A 38 -27.20 14.49 11.72
C SER A 38 -26.58 15.88 11.75
N LYS A 39 -25.43 16.09 11.10
CA LYS A 39 -24.77 17.41 11.02
C LYS A 39 -25.60 18.45 10.29
N VAL A 40 -26.26 18.07 9.18
CA VAL A 40 -27.12 18.97 8.43
C VAL A 40 -28.31 19.41 9.28
N LEU A 41 -28.97 18.46 9.97
CA LEU A 41 -30.08 18.77 10.87
C LEU A 41 -29.65 19.64 12.05
N THR A 42 -28.48 19.39 12.65
CA THR A 42 -27.93 20.25 13.72
C THR A 42 -27.76 21.68 13.22
N LYS A 43 -27.15 21.89 12.05
CA LYS A 43 -26.98 23.24 11.47
C LYS A 43 -28.32 23.94 11.21
N VAL A 44 -29.30 23.23 10.66
CA VAL A 44 -30.64 23.78 10.42
C VAL A 44 -31.31 24.22 11.73
N LEU A 45 -31.15 23.43 12.79
CA LEU A 45 -31.72 23.75 14.11
C LEU A 45 -31.01 24.91 14.81
N ASP A 46 -29.71 25.11 14.55
CA ASP A 46 -28.92 26.20 15.11
C ASP A 46 -29.19 27.53 14.39
N GLU A 47 -29.24 27.54 13.06
CA GLU A 47 -29.39 28.75 12.24
C GLU A 47 -30.85 29.21 12.09
N ARG A 48 -31.83 28.30 12.29
CA ARG A 48 -33.29 28.55 12.19
C ARG A 48 -33.71 29.51 11.07
N PRO A 49 -33.43 29.15 9.80
CA PRO A 49 -33.86 29.96 8.66
C PRO A 49 -35.38 29.94 8.50
N ASN A 50 -35.93 31.00 7.88
CA ASN A 50 -37.36 31.13 7.63
C ASN A 50 -37.88 30.08 6.62
N ASP A 51 -37.14 29.87 5.53
CA ASP A 51 -37.46 28.86 4.50
C ASP A 51 -36.42 27.73 4.51
N VAL A 52 -36.61 26.79 5.43
CA VAL A 52 -35.68 25.66 5.65
C VAL A 52 -35.57 24.76 4.41
N ILE A 53 -36.66 24.53 3.69
CA ILE A 53 -36.71 23.58 2.57
C ILE A 53 -35.82 24.05 1.42
N ASP A 54 -35.87 25.34 1.09
CA ASP A 54 -35.11 25.91 -0.03
C ASP A 54 -33.61 25.95 0.26
N ILE A 55 -33.23 26.19 1.52
CA ILE A 55 -31.83 26.34 1.95
C ILE A 55 -31.21 24.98 2.34
N PHE A 56 -32.02 23.94 2.52
CA PHE A 56 -31.55 22.62 2.96
C PHE A 56 -30.49 22.03 2.04
N GLU A 57 -30.67 22.15 0.72
CA GLU A 57 -29.70 21.64 -0.25
C GLU A 57 -28.35 22.38 -0.14
N ASP A 58 -28.39 23.70 0.05
CA ASP A 58 -27.20 24.52 0.22
C ASP A 58 -26.44 24.15 1.51
N ILE A 59 -27.13 23.96 2.63
CA ILE A 59 -26.52 23.52 3.90
C ILE A 59 -25.88 22.13 3.76
N SER A 60 -26.55 21.22 3.04
CA SER A 60 -26.03 19.88 2.75
C SER A 60 -24.77 19.95 1.90
N LYS A 61 -24.76 20.80 0.87
CA LYS A 61 -23.62 21.02 -0.03
C LYS A 61 -22.44 21.64 0.71
N GLU A 62 -22.68 22.62 1.56
CA GLU A 62 -21.64 23.25 2.37
C GLU A 62 -21.02 22.27 3.37
N THR A 63 -21.85 21.43 4.00
CA THR A 63 -21.39 20.39 4.93
C THR A 63 -20.58 19.29 4.24
N LYS A 64 -20.85 19.00 2.96
CA LYS A 64 -19.99 18.12 2.15
C LYS A 64 -18.68 18.78 1.76
N ARG A 65 -18.70 20.08 1.41
CA ARG A 65 -17.50 20.84 1.06
C ARG A 65 -16.53 20.97 2.23
N SER A 66 -17.03 21.25 3.43
CA SER A 66 -16.17 21.37 4.62
C SER A 66 -15.48 20.06 5.03
N GLN A 67 -16.03 18.91 4.63
CA GLN A 67 -15.44 17.59 4.87
C GLN A 67 -14.57 17.09 3.70
N PHE A 68 -14.54 17.81 2.58
CA PHE A 68 -13.74 17.42 1.43
C PHE A 68 -12.26 17.59 1.76
N LYS A 69 -11.54 16.45 1.82
CA LYS A 69 -10.09 16.43 1.81
C LYS A 69 -9.65 16.35 0.36
N SER A 70 -8.95 17.37 -0.13
CA SER A 70 -8.37 17.34 -1.48
C SER A 70 -7.30 16.25 -1.57
N ASP A 71 -7.37 15.42 -2.60
CA ASP A 71 -6.34 14.39 -2.90
C ASP A 71 -5.03 14.99 -3.45
N VAL A 72 -4.99 16.32 -3.64
CA VAL A 72 -3.95 17.01 -4.41
C VAL A 72 -2.73 17.37 -3.58
N ASP A 73 -2.83 17.40 -2.26
CA ASP A 73 -1.65 17.71 -1.45
C ASP A 73 -1.78 17.16 -0.04
N THR A 74 -1.12 16.04 0.20
CA THR A 74 -0.44 15.77 1.46
C THR A 74 0.46 14.58 1.19
N VAL A 75 1.73 14.69 1.54
CA VAL A 75 2.54 13.51 1.88
C VAL A 75 1.79 12.82 3.02
N GLN A 76 0.88 11.92 2.67
CA GLN A 76 0.15 11.12 3.63
C GLN A 76 1.01 9.89 3.87
N ASP A 77 1.18 9.54 5.13
CA ASP A 77 1.81 8.29 5.57
C ASP A 77 0.87 7.11 5.27
N LYS A 78 0.44 7.02 4.01
CA LYS A 78 -0.31 5.92 3.45
C LYS A 78 0.72 4.84 3.16
N ILE A 79 0.68 3.78 3.95
CA ILE A 79 1.41 2.55 3.62
C ILE A 79 0.68 1.94 2.43
N ASP A 80 1.08 2.33 1.22
CA ASP A 80 0.58 1.73 0.00
C ASP A 80 0.99 0.26 -0.03
N ARG A 81 0.01 -0.64 0.03
CA ARG A 81 0.22 -2.09 -0.10
C ARG A 81 0.24 -2.49 -1.58
N SER A 82 0.88 -1.69 -2.42
CA SER A 82 1.08 -2.03 -3.83
C SER A 82 2.00 -3.24 -3.95
N THR A 83 1.87 -3.97 -5.06
CA THR A 83 2.78 -5.08 -5.41
C THR A 83 4.23 -4.60 -5.50
N GLU A 84 4.45 -3.39 -5.99
CA GLU A 84 5.77 -2.75 -6.08
C GLU A 84 6.40 -2.54 -4.69
N VAL A 85 5.59 -2.12 -3.72
CA VAL A 85 6.05 -1.90 -2.33
C VAL A 85 6.44 -3.22 -1.68
N ALA A 86 5.69 -4.30 -1.92
CA ALA A 86 6.04 -5.63 -1.44
C ALA A 86 7.38 -6.12 -2.02
N LEU A 87 7.61 -5.92 -3.32
CA LEU A 87 8.89 -6.25 -3.95
C LEU A 87 10.05 -5.42 -3.37
N CYS A 88 9.83 -4.11 -3.17
CA CYS A 88 10.83 -3.23 -2.55
C CYS A 88 11.22 -3.71 -1.14
N GLN A 89 10.26 -4.11 -0.30
CA GLN A 89 10.55 -4.61 1.04
C GLN A 89 11.37 -5.91 1.03
N ILE A 90 11.18 -6.77 0.03
CA ILE A 90 12.00 -7.98 -0.15
C ILE A 90 13.41 -7.59 -0.57
N GLN A 91 13.55 -6.72 -1.57
CA GLN A 91 14.83 -6.30 -2.12
C GLN A 91 15.65 -5.47 -1.13
N GLU A 92 15.02 -4.65 -0.29
CA GLU A 92 15.69 -3.81 0.72
C GLU A 92 16.56 -4.64 1.67
N LYS A 93 16.14 -5.88 1.98
CA LYS A 93 16.92 -6.80 2.83
C LYS A 93 18.28 -7.16 2.24
N LEU A 94 18.41 -7.14 0.91
CA LEU A 94 19.68 -7.43 0.22
C LEU A 94 20.71 -6.31 0.38
N PHE A 95 20.27 -5.09 0.71
CA PHE A 95 21.13 -3.93 0.88
C PHE A 95 21.49 -3.67 2.35
N LYS A 96 20.79 -4.30 3.29
CA LYS A 96 21.11 -4.20 4.71
C LYS A 96 22.28 -5.11 5.02
N LYS A 97 23.35 -4.51 5.56
CA LYS A 97 24.47 -5.24 6.12
C LYS A 97 23.95 -6.10 7.28
N GLY A 98 24.30 -7.39 7.35
CA GLY A 98 23.91 -8.23 8.49
C GLY A 98 24.52 -7.68 9.78
N ASP A 99 23.78 -7.77 10.90
CA ASP A 99 24.17 -7.26 12.24
C ASP A 99 25.47 -7.88 12.83
N GLY A 100 26.20 -8.68 12.06
CA GLY A 100 27.49 -9.28 12.42
C GLY A 100 28.63 -8.99 11.44
N GLU A 101 28.44 -8.16 10.42
CA GLU A 101 29.53 -7.66 9.57
C GLU A 101 30.08 -6.32 10.11
N GLU A 102 30.35 -6.22 11.41
CA GLU A 102 31.22 -5.15 11.92
C GLU A 102 32.67 -5.61 11.69
N GLU A 103 33.42 -4.81 10.91
CA GLU A 103 34.87 -4.95 10.68
C GLU A 103 35.38 -6.21 9.95
N ALA A 104 34.87 -6.47 8.74
CA ALA A 104 35.78 -6.91 7.69
C ALA A 104 36.09 -5.69 6.82
N GLU A 105 37.15 -4.96 7.20
CA GLU A 105 37.88 -4.16 6.21
C GLU A 105 38.11 -5.07 5.00
N ALA A 106 37.90 -4.50 3.80
CA ALA A 106 38.20 -5.17 2.57
C ALA A 106 39.70 -5.48 2.52
N THR A 107 40.11 -6.60 3.09
CA THR A 107 41.22 -7.35 2.53
C THR A 107 40.72 -7.82 1.17
N GLU A 108 41.09 -7.06 0.14
CA GLU A 108 41.22 -7.52 -1.25
C GLU A 108 42.28 -8.65 -1.33
N GLU A 109 42.19 -9.65 -0.46
CA GLU A 109 42.90 -10.90 -0.65
C GLU A 109 41.97 -11.76 -1.50
N ASP A 110 42.53 -12.28 -2.59
CA ASP A 110 41.97 -13.26 -3.51
C ASP A 110 41.48 -14.52 -2.77
N VAL A 111 40.44 -14.38 -1.96
CA VAL A 111 39.61 -15.49 -1.54
C VAL A 111 38.94 -15.93 -2.82
N ASP A 112 39.22 -17.18 -3.24
CA ASP A 112 38.58 -17.89 -4.33
C ASP A 112 37.07 -17.93 -4.05
N THR A 113 36.40 -16.81 -4.29
CA THR A 113 34.98 -16.67 -4.06
C THR A 113 34.31 -17.35 -5.23
N PRO A 114 33.31 -18.22 -4.99
CA PRO A 114 32.60 -18.91 -6.06
C PRO A 114 31.74 -17.97 -6.92
N LEU A 115 31.82 -16.66 -6.67
CA LEU A 115 31.04 -15.58 -7.26
C LEU A 115 31.75 -15.02 -8.49
N PRO A 116 31.08 -14.94 -9.66
CA PRO A 116 31.65 -14.30 -10.83
C PRO A 116 31.72 -12.79 -10.63
N ASN A 117 32.72 -12.13 -11.24
CA ASN A 117 32.80 -10.68 -11.31
C ASN A 117 31.73 -10.12 -12.26
N LEU A 118 30.50 -10.04 -11.76
CA LEU A 118 29.34 -9.63 -12.54
C LEU A 118 29.42 -8.15 -12.94
N MET A 119 30.14 -7.33 -12.19
CA MET A 119 30.29 -5.91 -12.48
C MET A 119 31.19 -5.67 -13.70
N GLU A 120 32.27 -6.43 -13.81
CA GLU A 120 33.13 -6.42 -15.00
C GLU A 120 32.39 -6.99 -16.22
N LEU A 121 31.64 -8.08 -16.04
CA LEU A 121 30.83 -8.64 -17.11
C LEU A 121 29.74 -7.66 -17.60
N ALA A 122 29.11 -6.92 -16.68
CA ALA A 122 28.15 -5.88 -17.02
C ALA A 122 28.80 -4.76 -17.85
N PHE A 123 30.03 -4.36 -17.53
CA PHE A 123 30.78 -3.38 -18.31
C PHE A 123 31.01 -3.88 -19.75
N TYR A 124 31.42 -5.13 -19.94
CA TYR A 124 31.61 -5.67 -21.30
C TYR A 124 30.29 -5.78 -22.08
N PHE A 125 29.19 -6.14 -21.42
CA PHE A 125 27.88 -6.15 -22.05
C PHE A 125 27.45 -4.73 -22.48
N GLU A 126 27.67 -3.73 -21.62
CA GLU A 126 27.38 -2.33 -21.94
C GLU A 126 28.19 -1.84 -23.15
N GLN A 127 29.49 -2.20 -23.24
CA GLN A 127 30.31 -1.89 -24.43
C GLN A 127 29.79 -2.56 -25.71
N ALA A 128 29.19 -3.74 -25.58
CA ALA A 128 28.57 -4.46 -26.70
C ALA A 128 27.14 -3.98 -27.02
N GLY A 129 26.61 -3.00 -26.27
CA GLY A 129 25.25 -2.47 -26.44
C GLY A 129 24.15 -3.47 -26.07
N ILE A 130 24.48 -4.50 -25.27
CA ILE A 130 23.57 -5.54 -24.80
C ILE A 130 23.59 -5.61 -23.27
N GLY A 131 22.66 -6.33 -22.66
CA GLY A 131 22.66 -6.58 -21.22
C GLY A 131 21.59 -5.82 -20.44
N MET A 132 21.78 -5.73 -19.14
CA MET A 132 20.83 -5.12 -18.20
C MET A 132 21.39 -3.80 -17.67
N ASN A 133 20.50 -2.98 -17.10
CA ASN A 133 20.92 -1.79 -16.40
C ASN A 133 21.89 -2.15 -15.25
N ARG A 134 22.86 -1.28 -14.99
CA ARG A 134 23.88 -1.46 -13.96
C ARG A 134 23.27 -1.69 -12.58
N GLU A 135 22.19 -0.98 -12.27
CA GLU A 135 21.45 -1.14 -11.01
C GLU A 135 20.83 -2.53 -10.85
N GLU A 136 20.26 -3.09 -11.93
CA GLU A 136 19.69 -4.45 -11.92
C GLU A 136 20.81 -5.48 -11.75
N CYS A 137 21.95 -5.30 -12.43
CA CYS A 137 23.12 -6.15 -12.25
C CYS A 137 23.63 -6.15 -10.80
N TYR A 138 23.64 -4.99 -10.14
CA TYR A 138 24.05 -4.90 -8.75
C TYR A 138 23.08 -5.61 -7.80
N ARG A 139 21.76 -5.44 -8.00
CA ARG A 139 20.74 -6.18 -7.23
C ARG A 139 20.87 -7.69 -7.41
N MET A 140 21.12 -8.16 -8.63
CA MET A 140 21.36 -9.58 -8.90
C MET A 140 22.63 -10.07 -8.19
N TRP A 141 23.72 -9.29 -8.23
CA TRP A 141 24.96 -9.65 -7.53
C TRP A 141 24.76 -9.79 -6.01
N LEU A 142 24.04 -8.86 -5.38
CA LEU A 142 23.70 -8.97 -3.95
C LEU A 142 22.84 -10.21 -3.65
N GLY A 143 21.90 -10.54 -4.54
CA GLY A 143 21.13 -11.77 -4.44
C GLY A 143 22.00 -13.03 -4.55
N LEU A 144 22.98 -13.04 -5.45
CA LEU A 144 23.95 -14.12 -5.57
C LEU A 144 24.85 -14.24 -4.33
N LYS A 145 25.29 -13.11 -3.76
CA LYS A 145 26.05 -13.09 -2.50
C LYS A 145 25.23 -13.75 -1.39
N SER A 146 23.99 -13.30 -1.19
CA SER A 146 23.08 -13.88 -0.20
C SER A 146 22.83 -15.38 -0.43
N LEU A 147 22.79 -15.85 -1.68
CA LEU A 147 22.63 -17.27 -2.01
C LEU A 147 23.85 -18.10 -1.58
N VAL A 148 25.07 -17.60 -1.84
CA VAL A 148 26.32 -18.27 -1.44
C VAL A 148 26.49 -18.27 0.08
N ASP A 149 26.08 -17.21 0.76
CA ASP A 149 26.17 -17.14 2.23
C ASP A 149 25.20 -18.15 2.89
N ASN A 150 24.01 -18.35 2.31
CA ASN A 150 23.01 -19.30 2.81
C ASN A 150 23.24 -20.75 2.40
N HIS A 151 23.99 -20.99 1.31
CA HIS A 151 24.22 -22.32 0.74
C HIS A 151 25.68 -22.53 0.37
N LEU A 152 26.27 -23.63 0.85
CA LEU A 152 27.65 -24.02 0.54
C LEU A 152 27.78 -24.47 -0.94
N LEU A 153 27.91 -23.50 -1.85
CA LEU A 153 28.05 -23.72 -3.29
C LEU A 153 29.52 -23.57 -3.72
N GLN A 154 30.00 -24.49 -4.57
CA GLN A 154 31.36 -24.42 -5.11
C GLN A 154 31.49 -23.47 -6.30
N HIS A 155 30.44 -23.34 -7.11
CA HIS A 155 30.42 -22.45 -8.27
C HIS A 155 29.02 -21.87 -8.46
N VAL A 156 28.93 -20.58 -8.72
CA VAL A 156 27.67 -19.90 -9.05
C VAL A 156 27.82 -19.19 -10.41
N ARG A 157 26.80 -19.32 -11.26
CA ARG A 157 26.77 -18.65 -12.57
C ARG A 157 25.40 -18.03 -12.81
N LEU A 158 25.40 -16.76 -13.19
CA LEU A 158 24.21 -16.11 -13.71
C LEU A 158 23.98 -16.54 -15.17
N TRP A 159 22.81 -17.13 -15.44
CA TRP A 159 22.43 -17.50 -16.80
C TRP A 159 21.80 -16.31 -17.56
N GLY A 160 20.83 -15.63 -16.93
CA GLY A 160 20.10 -14.52 -17.54
C GLY A 160 18.73 -14.30 -16.88
N LYS A 161 17.92 -13.41 -17.46
CA LYS A 161 16.54 -13.13 -17.03
C LYS A 161 15.57 -13.62 -18.10
N VAL A 162 14.61 -14.43 -17.68
CA VAL A 162 13.50 -14.87 -18.54
C VAL A 162 12.33 -13.94 -18.29
N LEU A 163 11.72 -13.44 -19.36
CA LEU A 163 10.51 -12.63 -19.30
C LEU A 163 9.29 -13.53 -19.52
N GLY A 164 8.25 -13.33 -18.72
CA GLY A 164 6.96 -14.01 -18.82
C GLY A 164 5.82 -13.00 -18.83
N THR A 165 4.63 -13.43 -19.26
CA THR A 165 3.42 -12.60 -19.27
C THR A 165 2.83 -12.39 -17.87
N GLU A 166 3.09 -13.33 -16.97
CA GLU A 166 2.65 -13.27 -15.58
C GLU A 166 3.84 -13.57 -14.67
N GLN A 167 3.93 -12.82 -13.57
CA GLN A 167 4.90 -13.06 -12.52
C GLN A 167 4.14 -13.63 -11.33
N ILE A 168 4.47 -14.87 -10.94
CA ILE A 168 3.94 -15.46 -9.72
C ILE A 168 4.67 -14.80 -8.55
N ILE A 169 4.00 -13.85 -7.91
CA ILE A 169 4.43 -13.28 -6.64
C ILE A 169 3.76 -14.13 -5.56
N THR A 170 4.51 -15.08 -5.00
CA THR A 170 4.09 -15.84 -3.80
C THR A 170 4.82 -15.29 -2.59
#